data_AF-A0A202BRE7-F1
#
_entry.id   AF-A0A202BRE7-F1
#
_cell.length_a   1.000
_cell.length_b   1.000
_cell.length_c   1.000
_cell.angle_alpha   90.00
_cell.angle_beta   90.00
_cell.angle_gamma   90.00
#
_symmetry.space_group_name_H-M   'P 1'
#
loop_
_entity.id
_entity.type
_entity.pdbx_description
1 polymer ?
#
loop_
_entity_poly.entity_id
_entity_poly.type
_entity_poly.pdbx_seq_one_letter_code
_entity_poly.pdbx_strand_id
1 'polypeptide(L)'
;MKTLQLLLLSLGGLVFGQNIQSIQLFNPQTNDETPVINFNQQLVLSFDDLTNASEIYRYTLKHYNRNWEDDNLFFTEFANGSLNGLLDKFQYSFNTLQSYTHYTLNFPNEKMQPKISGNFELIVYKDSAEKPLFKRRFYVVEDAATLALGISRFADARKPDANQRVEVKAVPKGGDLASNVNSMTLNVMQNNNPNVTINNLKPSATLGNQLLFQQLSLVFPGNNEFYYFDNKNMNMAADMVRATELLEGVNQTYLHPVWAFPLNYQYQPDVNGAWYYRRNDLGRERDATREADYSWVYFYLDSEPTDKEIFVLGGFNNFKPSKENQMQYDEASKKYVAKIYLKQGFYNYILATKNPDGTLNFGEVNGNFWQTENLYQAFLYYAPFGRNYDGLMGYGEFRTPVR
;
A
#
# COMPACT_ATOMS: atom_id res chain seq x y z
N MET A 1 48.10 46.17 -10.19
CA MET A 1 47.91 44.78 -9.71
C MET A 1 46.42 44.55 -9.54
N LYS A 2 45.77 43.90 -10.51
CA LYS A 2 44.36 43.48 -10.39
C LYS A 2 44.35 41.96 -10.46
N THR A 3 43.99 41.33 -9.36
CA THR A 3 43.90 39.87 -9.20
C THR A 3 42.63 39.38 -9.87
N LEU A 4 42.80 38.49 -10.86
CA LEU A 4 41.73 37.79 -11.54
C LEU A 4 41.43 36.52 -10.73
N GLN A 5 40.28 36.45 -10.05
CA GLN A 5 39.80 35.21 -9.44
C GLN A 5 39.06 34.40 -10.51
N LEU A 6 39.67 33.30 -10.95
CA LEU A 6 39.00 32.26 -11.72
C LEU A 6 38.03 31.51 -10.80
N LEU A 7 36.74 31.59 -11.07
CA LEU A 7 35.74 30.71 -10.48
C LEU A 7 35.76 29.40 -11.29
N LEU A 8 36.24 28.31 -10.70
CA LEU A 8 36.02 26.97 -11.23
C LEU A 8 34.56 26.58 -10.97
N LEU A 9 33.74 26.50 -12.01
CA LEU A 9 32.49 25.74 -11.96
C LEU A 9 32.85 24.24 -12.00
N SER A 10 32.71 23.54 -10.89
CA SER A 10 32.61 22.09 -10.90
C SER A 10 31.24 21.71 -11.48
N LEU A 11 31.21 21.25 -12.73
CA LEU A 11 30.09 20.46 -13.25
C LEU A 11 30.04 19.16 -12.44
N GLY A 12 29.23 19.14 -11.39
CA GLY A 12 28.79 17.90 -10.79
C GLY A 12 27.90 17.18 -11.79
N GLY A 13 28.40 16.10 -12.39
CA GLY A 13 27.56 15.19 -13.15
C GLY A 13 26.42 14.74 -12.25
N LEU A 14 25.18 15.04 -12.64
CA LEU A 14 24.00 14.43 -12.05
C LEU A 14 24.12 12.93 -12.30
N VAL A 15 24.59 12.20 -11.29
CA VAL A 15 24.38 10.76 -11.24
C VAL A 15 22.89 10.58 -11.10
N PHE A 16 22.20 10.35 -12.23
CA PHE A 16 20.80 9.93 -12.18
C PHE A 16 20.77 8.60 -11.42
N GLY A 17 20.31 8.65 -10.17
CA GLY A 17 20.02 7.45 -9.40
C GLY A 17 18.98 6.59 -10.14
N GLN A 18 18.97 5.29 -9.87
CA GLN A 18 17.95 4.40 -10.43
C GLN A 18 16.55 4.92 -10.06
N ASN A 19 15.70 5.05 -11.08
CA ASN A 19 14.35 5.57 -10.93
C ASN A 19 13.36 4.41 -11.02
N ILE A 20 13.12 3.79 -9.87
CA ILE A 20 12.16 2.69 -9.74
C ILE A 20 10.78 3.24 -9.43
N GLN A 21 9.78 2.86 -10.23
CA GLN A 21 8.40 3.29 -10.09
C GLN A 21 7.44 2.10 -10.13
N SER A 22 6.18 2.36 -9.81
CA SER A 22 5.10 1.41 -10.11
C SER A 22 5.31 0.05 -9.44
N ILE A 23 5.71 0.06 -8.18
CA ILE A 23 6.01 -1.18 -7.45
C ILE A 23 4.70 -1.77 -6.89
N GLN A 24 4.31 -2.95 -7.37
CA GLN A 24 3.19 -3.75 -6.85
C GLN A 24 3.71 -5.06 -6.24
N LEU A 25 3.13 -5.46 -5.11
CA LEU A 25 3.29 -6.80 -4.56
C LEU A 25 1.91 -7.31 -4.17
N PHE A 26 1.37 -8.26 -4.92
CA PHE A 26 -0.02 -8.70 -4.76
C PHE A 26 -0.15 -10.21 -4.85
N ASN A 27 -1.20 -10.74 -4.22
CA ASN A 27 -1.60 -12.13 -4.40
C ASN A 27 -2.45 -12.24 -5.69
N PRO A 28 -2.01 -12.97 -6.72
CA PRO A 28 -2.74 -13.08 -7.98
C PRO A 28 -4.07 -13.84 -7.86
N GLN A 29 -4.33 -14.53 -6.74
CA GLN A 29 -5.61 -15.21 -6.51
C GLN A 29 -6.72 -14.26 -6.04
N THR A 30 -6.35 -13.20 -5.30
CA THR A 30 -7.30 -12.18 -4.80
C THR A 30 -7.30 -10.93 -5.69
N ASN A 31 -6.14 -10.57 -6.25
CA ASN A 31 -5.93 -9.43 -7.14
C ASN A 31 -6.47 -8.09 -6.56
N ASP A 32 -6.24 -7.88 -5.27
CA ASP A 32 -6.79 -6.79 -4.45
C ASP A 32 -5.71 -5.97 -3.74
N GLU A 33 -4.46 -6.06 -4.22
CA GLU A 33 -3.27 -5.44 -3.62
C GLU A 33 -2.98 -5.88 -2.17
N THR A 34 -3.60 -6.95 -1.68
CA THR A 34 -3.32 -7.52 -0.35
C THR A 34 -2.20 -8.57 -0.43
N PRO A 35 -1.00 -8.31 0.13
CA PRO A 35 0.14 -9.21 0.03
C PRO A 35 0.11 -10.27 1.16
N VAL A 36 -0.96 -11.06 1.23
CA VAL A 36 -1.12 -12.15 2.20
C VAL A 36 -1.19 -13.47 1.46
N ILE A 37 -0.38 -14.44 1.88
CA ILE A 37 -0.32 -15.78 1.28
C ILE A 37 -0.27 -16.88 2.35
N ASN A 38 -0.83 -18.04 2.01
CA ASN A 38 -0.51 -19.32 2.65
C ASN A 38 0.76 -19.90 2.04
N PHE A 39 1.38 -20.91 2.69
CA PHE A 39 2.61 -21.54 2.20
C PHE A 39 2.54 -22.14 0.79
N ASN A 40 1.34 -22.48 0.30
CA ASN A 40 1.11 -23.04 -1.03
C ASN A 40 0.73 -21.99 -2.09
N GLN A 41 0.72 -20.71 -1.73
CA GLN A 41 0.38 -19.60 -2.62
C GLN A 41 1.64 -18.80 -2.98
N GLN A 42 1.51 -17.98 -4.01
CA GLN A 42 2.56 -17.09 -4.50
C GLN A 42 2.03 -15.66 -4.57
N LEU A 43 2.93 -14.70 -4.44
CA LEU A 43 2.80 -13.30 -4.77
C LEU A 43 3.46 -13.03 -6.12
N VAL A 44 3.02 -11.94 -6.75
CA VAL A 44 3.66 -11.34 -7.92
C VAL A 44 4.19 -9.98 -7.50
N LEU A 45 5.52 -9.83 -7.57
CA LEU A 45 6.19 -8.53 -7.52
C LEU A 45 6.31 -8.00 -8.95
N SER A 46 5.93 -6.75 -9.16
CA SER A 46 5.93 -6.05 -10.45
C SER A 46 6.44 -4.62 -10.24
N PHE A 47 7.37 -4.14 -11.07
CA PHE A 47 7.86 -2.75 -11.02
C PHE A 47 8.55 -2.34 -12.32
N ASP A 48 8.74 -1.03 -12.50
CA ASP A 48 9.41 -0.45 -13.66
C ASP A 48 10.70 0.27 -13.26
N ASP A 49 11.76 0.10 -14.06
CA ASP A 49 12.93 0.97 -14.06
C ASP A 49 12.84 1.97 -15.21
N LEU A 50 12.62 3.24 -14.88
CA LEU A 50 12.48 4.33 -15.85
C LEU A 50 13.81 4.78 -16.48
N THR A 51 14.95 4.23 -16.03
CA THR A 51 16.22 4.44 -16.73
C THR A 51 16.31 3.65 -18.03
N ASN A 52 15.39 2.69 -18.25
CA ASN A 52 15.32 1.81 -19.42
C ASN A 52 16.62 1.01 -19.65
N ALA A 53 17.33 0.70 -18.58
CA ALA A 53 18.54 -0.10 -18.60
C ALA A 53 18.22 -1.60 -18.47
N SER A 54 19.10 -2.45 -19.01
CA SER A 54 19.07 -3.90 -18.86
C SER A 54 19.90 -4.29 -17.63
N GLU A 55 19.33 -4.10 -16.45
CA GLU A 55 20.00 -4.35 -15.18
C GLU A 55 19.55 -5.70 -14.61
N ILE A 56 20.46 -6.40 -13.94
CA ILE A 56 20.10 -7.60 -13.17
C ILE A 56 20.00 -7.20 -11.72
N TYR A 57 18.78 -7.20 -11.19
CA TYR A 57 18.56 -6.94 -9.77
C TYR A 57 18.68 -8.22 -8.95
N ARG A 58 18.81 -8.01 -7.65
CA ARG A 58 18.81 -9.07 -6.65
C ARG A 58 17.66 -8.84 -5.68
N TYR A 59 17.18 -9.93 -5.10
CA TYR A 59 16.20 -9.87 -4.02
C TYR A 59 16.58 -10.79 -2.87
N THR A 60 16.16 -10.40 -1.68
CA THR A 60 16.25 -11.19 -0.46
C THR A 60 15.01 -10.98 0.41
N LEU A 61 14.93 -11.73 1.51
CA LEU A 61 13.85 -11.65 2.49
C LEU A 61 14.41 -11.29 3.85
N LYS A 62 13.56 -10.64 4.64
CA LYS A 62 13.77 -10.49 6.07
C LYS A 62 12.48 -10.79 6.81
N HIS A 63 12.57 -11.59 7.87
CA HIS A 63 11.46 -11.86 8.77
C HIS A 63 11.41 -10.80 9.88
N TYR A 64 10.22 -10.56 10.42
CA TYR A 64 9.94 -9.59 11.47
C TYR A 64 8.94 -10.16 12.47
N ASN A 65 8.97 -9.63 13.69
CA ASN A 65 7.95 -9.95 14.69
C ASN A 65 6.58 -9.31 14.34
N ARG A 66 5.57 -9.57 15.19
CA ARG A 66 4.19 -9.07 14.98
C ARG A 66 4.08 -7.54 14.95
N ASN A 67 5.09 -6.82 15.45
CA ASN A 67 5.17 -5.36 15.51
C ASN A 67 6.03 -4.76 14.39
N TRP A 68 6.49 -5.56 13.42
CA TRP A 68 7.44 -5.13 12.39
C TRP A 68 8.81 -4.72 12.94
N GLU A 69 9.22 -5.28 14.08
CA GLU A 69 10.56 -5.12 14.65
C GLU A 69 11.45 -6.30 14.26
N ASP A 70 12.75 -6.02 14.11
CA ASP A 70 13.76 -7.02 13.76
C ASP A 70 13.87 -8.08 14.86
N ASP A 71 13.67 -9.34 14.50
CA ASP A 71 13.80 -10.47 15.42
C ASP A 71 15.21 -11.07 15.44
N ASN A 72 16.11 -10.55 14.59
CA ASN A 72 17.50 -11.00 14.43
C ASN A 72 17.63 -12.46 13.99
N LEU A 73 16.60 -13.04 13.38
CA LEU A 73 16.70 -14.38 12.81
C LEU A 73 17.69 -14.39 11.63
N PHE A 74 18.52 -15.42 11.57
CA PHE A 74 19.31 -15.71 10.39
C PHE A 74 18.43 -16.26 9.27
N PHE A 75 18.81 -16.02 8.01
CA PHE A 75 18.04 -16.49 6.85
C PHE A 75 17.69 -17.98 6.89
N THR A 76 18.63 -18.81 7.34
CA THR A 76 18.43 -20.25 7.48
C THR A 76 17.41 -20.63 8.56
N GLU A 77 16.99 -19.70 9.41
CA GLU A 77 15.97 -19.88 10.45
C GLU A 77 14.55 -19.58 9.98
N PHE A 78 14.37 -18.82 8.88
CA PHE A 78 13.04 -18.48 8.35
C PHE A 78 12.82 -18.80 6.87
N ALA A 79 13.86 -19.14 6.11
CA ALA A 79 13.74 -19.51 4.70
C ALA A 79 14.66 -20.68 4.30
N ASN A 80 14.25 -21.38 3.25
CA ASN A 80 15.04 -22.38 2.53
C ASN A 80 15.53 -21.79 1.20
N GLY A 81 16.66 -22.31 0.70
CA GLY A 81 17.23 -21.92 -0.59
C GLY A 81 18.37 -20.91 -0.48
N SER A 82 18.54 -20.08 -1.51
CA SER A 82 19.62 -19.09 -1.59
C SER A 82 19.22 -17.79 -0.90
N LEU A 83 20.12 -17.20 -0.10
CA LEU A 83 19.92 -15.88 0.54
C LEU A 83 19.63 -14.77 -0.49
N ASN A 84 20.24 -14.87 -1.67
CA ASN A 84 20.13 -13.86 -2.72
C ASN A 84 19.58 -14.51 -3.99
N GLY A 85 18.39 -14.08 -4.41
CA GLY A 85 17.81 -14.43 -5.70
C GLY A 85 18.19 -13.42 -6.78
N LEU A 86 18.22 -13.86 -8.04
CA LEU A 86 18.34 -12.97 -9.20
C LEU A 86 16.96 -12.63 -9.75
N LEU A 87 16.78 -11.38 -10.14
CA LEU A 87 15.61 -10.88 -10.84
C LEU A 87 16.05 -10.52 -12.28
N ASP A 88 15.91 -11.51 -13.16
CA ASP A 88 16.37 -11.49 -14.56
C ASP A 88 15.22 -11.58 -15.57
N LYS A 89 13.97 -11.74 -15.09
CA LYS A 89 12.77 -11.68 -15.93
C LYS A 89 12.32 -10.24 -16.09
N PHE A 90 12.59 -9.68 -17.27
CA PHE A 90 12.16 -8.34 -17.63
C PHE A 90 11.72 -8.23 -19.10
N GLN A 91 11.00 -7.15 -19.40
CA GLN A 91 10.55 -6.79 -20.74
C GLN A 91 10.69 -5.28 -20.94
N TYR A 92 11.04 -4.85 -22.15
CA TYR A 92 11.05 -3.43 -22.48
C TYR A 92 9.64 -2.91 -22.72
N SER A 93 9.43 -1.63 -22.39
CA SER A 93 8.24 -0.91 -22.78
C SER A 93 8.06 -0.90 -24.30
N PHE A 94 6.81 -0.86 -24.74
CA PHE A 94 6.47 -0.92 -26.16
C PHE A 94 5.42 0.12 -26.51
N ASN A 95 5.78 0.98 -27.46
CA ASN A 95 4.92 2.06 -27.96
C ASN A 95 4.43 2.98 -26.82
N THR A 96 5.38 3.45 -26.01
CA THR A 96 5.21 4.40 -24.90
C THR A 96 6.14 5.59 -25.11
N LEU A 97 5.76 6.78 -24.64
CA LEU A 97 6.62 7.96 -24.65
C LEU A 97 7.68 7.86 -23.55
N GLN A 98 7.29 7.43 -22.34
CA GLN A 98 8.24 7.07 -21.30
C GLN A 98 8.80 5.68 -21.60
N SER A 99 10.10 5.60 -21.86
CA SER A 99 10.79 4.31 -21.98
C SER A 99 11.05 3.71 -20.60
N TYR A 100 10.83 2.41 -20.43
CA TYR A 100 11.13 1.72 -19.17
C TYR A 100 11.40 0.23 -19.38
N THR A 101 12.09 -0.36 -18.42
CA THR A 101 12.23 -1.82 -18.32
C THR A 101 11.30 -2.34 -17.22
N HIS A 102 10.34 -3.18 -17.58
CA HIS A 102 9.40 -3.81 -16.66
C HIS A 102 9.97 -5.10 -16.09
N TYR A 103 9.95 -5.25 -14.77
CA TYR A 103 10.46 -6.41 -14.05
C TYR A 103 9.32 -7.16 -13.34
N THR A 104 9.39 -8.49 -13.35
CA THR A 104 8.41 -9.33 -12.65
C THR A 104 9.10 -10.46 -11.89
N LEU A 105 8.63 -10.73 -10.67
CA LEU A 105 9.07 -11.86 -9.85
C LEU A 105 7.85 -12.58 -9.26
N ASN A 106 7.74 -13.87 -9.54
CA ASN A 106 6.82 -14.76 -8.82
C ASN A 106 7.56 -15.31 -7.60
N PHE A 107 6.98 -15.11 -6.41
CA PHE A 107 7.61 -15.42 -5.13
C PHE A 107 6.55 -15.94 -4.13
N PRO A 108 6.78 -17.01 -3.34
CA PRO A 108 7.98 -17.84 -3.27
C PRO A 108 8.27 -18.61 -4.56
N ASN A 109 9.51 -19.07 -4.75
CA ASN A 109 9.91 -19.88 -5.91
C ASN A 109 10.99 -20.90 -5.54
N GLU A 110 11.45 -21.70 -6.51
CA GLU A 110 12.43 -22.77 -6.29
C GLU A 110 13.73 -22.29 -5.62
N LYS A 111 14.13 -21.03 -5.84
CA LYS A 111 15.38 -20.47 -5.30
C LYS A 111 15.24 -20.04 -3.84
N MET A 112 14.04 -19.64 -3.40
CA MET A 112 13.83 -19.02 -2.08
C MET A 112 12.39 -19.22 -1.60
N GLN A 113 12.23 -19.88 -0.45
CA GLN A 113 10.93 -20.21 0.12
C GLN A 113 10.88 -19.94 1.63
N PRO A 114 9.90 -19.16 2.14
CA PRO A 114 9.65 -19.07 3.58
C PRO A 114 9.34 -20.45 4.16
N LYS A 115 9.93 -20.77 5.31
CA LYS A 115 9.68 -22.03 6.03
C LYS A 115 8.91 -21.84 7.34
N ILE A 116 8.74 -20.59 7.77
CA ILE A 116 7.92 -20.19 8.92
C ILE A 116 6.89 -19.15 8.48
N SER A 117 5.83 -19.02 9.28
CA SER A 117 4.80 -17.99 9.13
C SER A 117 5.25 -16.70 9.81
N GLY A 118 4.57 -15.60 9.50
CA GLY A 118 4.83 -14.30 10.12
C GLY A 118 4.93 -13.16 9.12
N ASN A 119 5.64 -12.12 9.52
CA ASN A 119 5.78 -10.88 8.78
C ASN A 119 7.10 -10.89 7.99
N PHE A 120 7.04 -10.53 6.72
CA PHE A 120 8.21 -10.52 5.86
C PHE A 120 8.34 -9.21 5.08
N GLU A 121 9.58 -8.79 4.84
CA GLU A 121 9.91 -7.83 3.79
C GLU A 121 10.62 -8.54 2.65
N LEU A 122 10.12 -8.33 1.44
CA LEU A 122 10.84 -8.58 0.19
C LEU A 122 11.68 -7.35 -0.14
N ILE A 123 12.99 -7.53 -0.21
CA ILE A 123 13.96 -6.45 -0.37
C ILE A 123 14.61 -6.59 -1.73
N VAL A 124 14.49 -5.57 -2.58
CA VAL A 124 15.10 -5.55 -3.93
C VAL A 124 16.24 -4.55 -3.95
N TYR A 125 17.36 -4.94 -4.54
CA TYR A 125 18.59 -4.15 -4.55
C TYR A 125 19.46 -4.46 -5.78
N LYS A 126 20.37 -3.53 -6.10
CA LYS A 126 21.39 -3.73 -7.13
C LYS A 126 22.67 -4.33 -6.54
N ASP A 127 23.32 -3.58 -5.65
CA ASP A 127 24.64 -3.93 -5.13
C ASP A 127 24.60 -4.60 -3.75
N SER A 128 23.82 -4.04 -2.81
CA SER A 128 23.72 -4.55 -1.43
C SER A 128 22.31 -4.40 -0.86
N ALA A 129 21.87 -5.39 -0.08
CA ALA A 129 20.59 -5.36 0.63
C ALA A 129 20.51 -4.26 1.70
N GLU A 130 21.65 -3.76 2.18
CA GLU A 130 21.71 -2.61 3.10
C GLU A 130 21.34 -1.28 2.42
N LYS A 131 21.47 -1.22 1.09
CA LYS A 131 21.08 -0.08 0.25
C LYS A 131 20.01 -0.53 -0.74
N PRO A 132 18.81 -0.85 -0.25
CA PRO A 132 17.75 -1.37 -1.11
C PRO A 132 17.23 -0.29 -2.05
N LEU A 133 16.80 -0.71 -3.23
CA LEU A 133 16.03 0.13 -4.15
C LEU A 133 14.63 0.37 -3.58
N PHE A 134 14.02 -0.70 -3.08
CA PHE A 134 12.76 -0.63 -2.35
C PHE A 134 12.56 -1.87 -1.49
N LYS A 135 11.56 -1.80 -0.62
CA LYS A 135 11.08 -2.92 0.20
C LYS A 135 9.57 -3.04 0.08
N ARG A 136 9.06 -4.26 0.13
CA ARG A 136 7.63 -4.54 0.15
C ARG A 136 7.30 -5.54 1.25
N ARG A 137 6.33 -5.17 2.08
CA ARG A 137 5.85 -5.99 3.20
C ARG A 137 4.84 -7.00 2.70
N PHE A 138 4.89 -8.21 3.23
CA PHE A 138 3.91 -9.27 3.00
C PHE A 138 3.81 -10.20 4.21
N TYR A 139 2.80 -11.05 4.18
CA TYR A 139 2.46 -11.94 5.30
C TYR A 139 2.38 -13.39 4.82
N VAL A 140 2.92 -14.31 5.61
CA VAL A 140 2.80 -15.76 5.39
C VAL A 140 1.98 -16.37 6.52
N VAL A 141 0.86 -17.01 6.19
CA VAL A 141 -0.16 -17.50 7.13
C VAL A 141 -0.17 -19.02 7.18
N GLU A 142 -0.33 -19.59 8.38
CA GLU A 142 -0.40 -21.05 8.59
C GLU A 142 -1.77 -21.65 8.25
N ASP A 143 -2.80 -20.81 8.21
CA ASP A 143 -4.20 -21.19 7.98
C ASP A 143 -4.76 -22.14 9.07
N ALA A 144 -4.24 -22.03 10.30
CA ALA A 144 -4.64 -22.85 11.44
C ALA A 144 -5.87 -22.32 12.20
N ALA A 145 -6.20 -21.03 12.01
CA ALA A 145 -7.42 -20.41 12.54
C ALA A 145 -8.09 -19.51 11.51
N THR A 146 -9.42 -19.56 11.47
CA THR A 146 -10.24 -18.63 10.69
C THR A 146 -10.65 -17.45 11.55
N LEU A 147 -10.49 -16.23 11.04
CA LEU A 147 -10.90 -15.01 11.71
C LEU A 147 -12.17 -14.47 11.05
N ALA A 148 -13.27 -14.46 11.79
CA ALA A 148 -14.52 -13.84 11.36
C ALA A 148 -14.62 -12.43 11.94
N LEU A 149 -14.84 -11.43 11.09
CA LEU A 149 -14.96 -10.03 11.47
C LEU A 149 -16.41 -9.57 11.37
N GLY A 150 -16.87 -8.77 12.34
CA GLY A 150 -18.16 -8.11 12.34
C GLY A 150 -17.99 -6.60 12.53
N ILE A 151 -18.58 -5.80 11.64
CA ILE A 151 -18.44 -4.35 11.63
C ILE A 151 -19.79 -3.74 12.03
N SER A 152 -19.77 -2.79 12.95
CA SER A 152 -20.96 -2.11 13.45
C SER A 152 -20.70 -0.61 13.64
N ARG A 153 -21.77 0.19 13.61
CA ARG A 153 -21.67 1.61 13.92
C ARG A 153 -21.23 1.81 15.38
N PHE A 154 -20.29 2.72 15.58
CA PHE A 154 -19.83 3.17 16.88
C PHE A 154 -20.16 4.66 17.07
N ALA A 155 -20.43 5.05 18.31
CA ALA A 155 -20.64 6.45 18.67
C ALA A 155 -20.12 6.70 20.10
N ASP A 156 -19.05 7.49 20.22
CA ASP A 156 -18.54 7.98 21.51
C ASP A 156 -18.28 9.49 21.37
N ALA A 157 -18.90 10.30 22.23
CA ALA A 157 -18.74 11.75 22.23
C ALA A 157 -17.28 12.20 22.41
N ARG A 158 -16.43 11.36 23.02
CA ARG A 158 -14.99 11.63 23.22
C ARG A 158 -14.14 11.27 22.00
N LYS A 159 -14.68 10.49 21.07
CA LYS A 159 -14.01 10.04 19.85
C LYS A 159 -14.98 10.14 18.66
N PRO A 160 -15.38 11.36 18.27
CA PRO A 160 -16.39 11.56 17.23
C PRO A 160 -15.97 11.00 15.87
N ASP A 161 -14.66 10.96 15.60
CA ASP A 161 -14.10 10.42 14.37
C ASP A 161 -14.16 8.90 14.28
N ALA A 162 -14.04 8.21 15.42
CA ALA A 162 -14.11 6.75 15.47
C ALA A 162 -15.59 6.33 15.45
N ASN A 163 -16.05 5.80 14.33
CA ASN A 163 -17.47 5.54 14.12
C ASN A 163 -17.75 4.14 13.53
N GLN A 164 -16.71 3.33 13.34
CA GLN A 164 -16.81 1.92 12.98
C GLN A 164 -16.13 1.06 14.05
N ARG A 165 -16.91 0.16 14.68
CA ARG A 165 -16.42 -0.83 15.65
C ARG A 165 -16.24 -2.17 14.96
N VAL A 166 -15.09 -2.78 15.19
CA VAL A 166 -14.76 -4.12 14.68
C VAL A 166 -14.82 -5.10 15.85
N GLU A 167 -15.46 -6.23 15.62
CA GLU A 167 -15.41 -7.40 16.50
C GLU A 167 -14.78 -8.55 15.73
N VAL A 168 -13.88 -9.29 16.37
CA VAL A 168 -13.22 -10.44 15.72
C VAL A 168 -13.43 -11.69 16.55
N LYS A 169 -13.79 -12.76 15.86
CA LYS A 169 -13.93 -14.11 16.42
C LYS A 169 -12.92 -15.03 15.74
N ALA A 170 -11.96 -15.54 16.50
CA ALA A 170 -11.01 -16.54 16.03
C ALA A 170 -11.54 -17.95 16.31
N VAL A 171 -11.62 -18.77 15.27
CA VAL A 171 -12.09 -20.15 15.33
C VAL A 171 -10.95 -21.08 14.85
N PRO A 172 -10.48 -22.03 15.66
CA PRO A 172 -9.47 -22.98 15.22
C PRO A 172 -10.00 -23.90 14.13
N LYS A 173 -9.16 -24.25 13.15
CA LYS A 173 -9.44 -25.36 12.22
C LYS A 173 -9.13 -26.72 12.83
N GLY A 174 -8.33 -26.74 13.90
CA GLY A 174 -8.03 -27.92 14.71
C GLY A 174 -7.36 -27.53 16.04
N GLY A 175 -7.45 -28.40 17.04
CA GLY A 175 -6.90 -28.14 18.38
C GLY A 175 -7.71 -27.14 19.21
N ASP A 176 -7.09 -26.65 20.29
CA ASP A 176 -7.68 -25.69 21.22
C ASP A 176 -6.82 -24.41 21.29
N LEU A 177 -7.37 -23.27 20.84
CA LEU A 177 -6.67 -21.99 20.96
C LEU A 177 -6.57 -21.53 22.43
N ALA A 178 -7.51 -21.94 23.27
CA ALA A 178 -7.58 -21.50 24.66
C ALA A 178 -6.38 -21.98 25.48
N SER A 179 -5.77 -23.11 25.13
CA SER A 179 -4.59 -23.64 25.83
C SER A 179 -3.36 -22.73 25.70
N ASN A 180 -3.31 -21.89 24.67
CA ASN A 180 -2.19 -20.99 24.37
C ASN A 180 -2.60 -19.50 24.34
N VAL A 181 -3.74 -19.16 24.95
CA VAL A 181 -4.37 -17.83 24.90
C VAL A 181 -3.41 -16.69 25.29
N ASN A 182 -2.53 -16.92 26.26
CA ASN A 182 -1.59 -15.90 26.76
C ASN A 182 -0.51 -15.51 25.74
N SER A 183 -0.23 -16.36 24.75
CA SER A 183 0.74 -16.08 23.68
C SER A 183 0.11 -15.35 22.49
N MET A 184 -1.23 -15.33 22.42
CA MET A 184 -1.96 -14.88 21.24
C MET A 184 -2.30 -13.40 21.32
N THR A 185 -2.09 -12.70 20.21
CA THR A 185 -2.58 -11.32 20.05
C THR A 185 -3.13 -11.11 18.65
N LEU A 186 -4.07 -10.17 18.56
CA LEU A 186 -4.68 -9.76 17.32
C LEU A 186 -4.17 -8.37 16.91
N ASN A 187 -3.81 -8.25 15.63
CA ASN A 187 -3.67 -6.95 14.96
C ASN A 187 -4.81 -6.81 13.95
N VAL A 188 -5.38 -5.61 13.85
CA VAL A 188 -6.42 -5.27 12.87
C VAL A 188 -5.97 -4.06 12.06
N MET A 189 -6.12 -4.12 10.75
CA MET A 189 -5.74 -3.09 9.77
C MET A 189 -6.95 -2.69 8.93
N GLN A 190 -7.05 -1.39 8.61
CA GLN A 190 -8.06 -0.85 7.68
C GLN A 190 -7.43 -0.61 6.30
N ASN A 191 -8.10 -1.02 5.22
CA ASN A 191 -7.80 -0.69 3.81
C ASN A 191 -6.35 -0.93 3.35
N ASN A 192 -5.73 -2.05 3.74
CA ASN A 192 -4.31 -2.32 3.46
C ASN A 192 -3.35 -1.19 3.91
N ASN A 193 -3.77 -0.34 4.85
CA ASN A 193 -3.03 0.85 5.25
C ASN A 193 -2.31 0.62 6.59
N PRO A 194 -0.97 0.50 6.60
CA PRO A 194 -0.21 0.24 7.83
C PRO A 194 -0.26 1.40 8.83
N ASN A 195 -0.69 2.59 8.41
CA ASN A 195 -0.89 3.74 9.30
C ASN A 195 -2.20 3.68 10.10
N VAL A 196 -3.13 2.79 9.71
CA VAL A 196 -4.44 2.67 10.35
C VAL A 196 -4.60 1.26 10.88
N THR A 197 -3.92 1.01 12.01
CA THR A 197 -3.88 -0.30 12.67
C THR A 197 -4.17 -0.19 14.16
N ILE A 198 -4.75 -1.26 14.73
CA ILE A 198 -4.84 -1.47 16.16
C ILE A 198 -4.17 -2.81 16.45
N ASN A 199 -3.06 -2.77 17.17
CA ASN A 199 -2.16 -3.91 17.35
C ASN A 199 -2.17 -4.45 18.78
N ASN A 200 -1.65 -5.66 18.95
CA ASN A 200 -1.38 -6.32 20.23
C ASN A 200 -2.61 -6.47 21.13
N LEU A 201 -3.79 -6.64 20.52
CA LEU A 201 -5.01 -6.87 21.27
C LEU A 201 -4.99 -8.26 21.88
N LYS A 202 -5.23 -8.34 23.18
CA LYS A 202 -5.47 -9.61 23.87
C LYS A 202 -6.93 -10.03 23.70
N PRO A 203 -7.23 -11.34 23.73
CA PRO A 203 -8.62 -11.82 23.74
C PRO A 203 -9.40 -11.19 24.89
N SER A 204 -10.58 -10.66 24.60
CA SER A 204 -11.49 -10.13 25.62
C SER A 204 -12.21 -11.26 26.37
N ALA A 205 -12.43 -12.40 25.71
CA ALA A 205 -13.02 -13.59 26.30
C ALA A 205 -12.63 -14.86 25.51
N THR A 206 -12.75 -16.01 26.17
CA THR A 206 -12.69 -17.33 25.57
C THR A 206 -14.09 -17.94 25.56
N LEU A 207 -14.50 -18.54 24.44
CA LEU A 207 -15.78 -19.25 24.31
C LEU A 207 -15.53 -20.66 23.78
N GLY A 208 -15.47 -21.65 24.67
CA GLY A 208 -14.98 -22.97 24.32
C GLY A 208 -13.55 -22.91 23.82
N ASN A 209 -13.30 -23.35 22.59
CA ASN A 209 -12.00 -23.28 21.92
C ASN A 209 -11.80 -22.01 21.05
N GLN A 210 -12.71 -21.04 21.13
CA GLN A 210 -12.70 -19.81 20.33
C GLN A 210 -12.21 -18.62 21.14
N LEU A 211 -11.56 -17.68 20.46
CA LEU A 211 -11.14 -16.39 21.06
C LEU A 211 -12.03 -15.27 20.53
N LEU A 212 -12.50 -14.42 21.44
CA LEU A 212 -13.30 -13.25 21.13
C LEU A 212 -12.48 -11.99 21.37
N PHE A 213 -12.55 -11.04 20.44
CA PHE A 213 -11.96 -9.71 20.52
C PHE A 213 -13.08 -8.68 20.31
N GLN A 214 -13.71 -8.27 21.41
CA GLN A 214 -14.91 -7.42 21.41
C GLN A 214 -14.74 -6.15 22.26
N GLN A 215 -13.50 -5.80 22.62
CA GLN A 215 -13.20 -4.59 23.37
C GLN A 215 -13.74 -3.32 22.67
N LEU A 216 -14.29 -2.38 23.46
CA LEU A 216 -14.80 -1.09 22.94
C LEU A 216 -13.70 -0.19 22.36
N SER A 217 -12.42 -0.51 22.62
CA SER A 217 -11.28 0.18 22.04
C SER A 217 -10.96 -0.24 20.61
N LEU A 218 -11.53 -1.34 20.10
CA LEU A 218 -11.33 -1.80 18.72
C LEU A 218 -12.27 -1.04 17.77
N VAL A 219 -11.97 0.24 17.62
CA VAL A 219 -12.77 1.21 16.85
C VAL A 219 -11.86 2.00 15.91
N PHE A 220 -12.34 2.20 14.70
CA PHE A 220 -11.62 2.88 13.63
C PHE A 220 -12.37 4.12 13.17
N PRO A 221 -11.65 5.12 12.63
CA PRO A 221 -12.30 6.15 11.84
C PRO A 221 -12.99 5.52 10.64
N GLY A 222 -14.21 5.93 10.35
CA GLY A 222 -14.92 5.45 9.16
C GLY A 222 -14.35 6.03 7.88
N ASN A 223 -13.65 7.17 7.95
CA ASN A 223 -13.19 7.94 6.79
C ASN A 223 -14.35 8.13 5.78
N ASN A 224 -14.01 8.23 4.50
CA ASN A 224 -14.95 8.25 3.39
C ASN A 224 -14.43 7.32 2.30
N GLU A 225 -15.25 7.06 1.28
CA GLU A 225 -14.84 6.29 0.11
C GLU A 225 -13.61 6.96 -0.54
N PHE A 226 -12.72 6.15 -1.10
CA PHE A 226 -11.57 6.63 -1.84
C PHE A 226 -12.03 7.40 -3.08
N TYR A 227 -11.38 8.53 -3.33
CA TYR A 227 -11.44 9.13 -4.65
C TYR A 227 -10.77 8.20 -5.66
N TYR A 228 -11.14 8.32 -6.93
CA TYR A 228 -10.51 7.55 -7.98
C TYR A 228 -10.28 8.36 -9.24
N PHE A 229 -9.39 7.86 -10.08
CA PHE A 229 -9.34 8.24 -11.50
C PHE A 229 -8.94 7.04 -12.35
N ASP A 230 -9.31 7.07 -13.62
CA ASP A 230 -8.93 6.06 -14.60
C ASP A 230 -8.50 6.75 -15.89
N ASN A 231 -7.20 6.69 -16.20
CA ASN A 231 -6.64 7.22 -17.44
C ASN A 231 -6.23 6.10 -18.41
N LYS A 232 -6.85 4.92 -18.36
CA LYS A 232 -6.60 3.79 -19.29
C LYS A 232 -6.65 4.15 -20.78
N ASN A 233 -7.28 5.26 -21.13
CA ASN A 233 -7.15 5.92 -22.43
C ASN A 233 -6.43 7.27 -22.22
N MET A 234 -5.13 7.34 -22.53
CA MET A 234 -4.29 8.50 -22.18
C MET A 234 -4.70 9.80 -22.89
N ASN A 235 -5.39 9.68 -24.02
CA ASN A 235 -5.71 10.81 -24.91
C ASN A 235 -7.19 11.23 -24.82
N MET A 236 -7.90 10.74 -23.79
CA MET A 236 -9.34 10.96 -23.64
C MET A 236 -9.66 11.42 -22.22
N ALA A 237 -10.32 12.57 -22.10
CA ALA A 237 -10.96 12.99 -20.87
C ALA A 237 -12.24 12.17 -20.66
N ALA A 238 -12.37 11.53 -19.49
CA ALA A 238 -13.53 10.74 -19.12
C ALA A 238 -13.65 10.67 -17.59
N ASP A 239 -14.89 10.63 -17.11
CA ASP A 239 -15.21 10.43 -15.70
C ASP A 239 -14.50 11.45 -14.79
N MET A 240 -13.60 11.02 -13.91
CA MET A 240 -12.84 11.89 -12.99
C MET A 240 -11.66 12.62 -13.67
N VAL A 241 -11.34 12.32 -14.93
CA VAL A 241 -10.32 13.00 -15.73
C VAL A 241 -10.96 14.16 -16.50
N ARG A 242 -10.61 15.39 -16.12
CA ARG A 242 -11.11 16.64 -16.72
C ARG A 242 -10.51 16.92 -18.09
N ALA A 243 -9.20 16.71 -18.23
CA ALA A 243 -8.48 17.00 -19.46
C ALA A 243 -7.19 16.16 -19.56
N THR A 244 -6.74 15.93 -20.78
CA THR A 244 -5.47 15.27 -21.10
C THR A 244 -4.71 16.12 -22.11
N GLU A 245 -3.39 16.20 -21.97
CA GLU A 245 -2.54 17.00 -22.85
C GLU A 245 -1.21 16.30 -23.09
N LEU A 246 -0.61 16.52 -24.27
CA LEU A 246 0.77 16.15 -24.53
C LEU A 246 1.62 17.42 -24.53
N LEU A 247 2.37 17.64 -23.45
CA LEU A 247 3.21 18.81 -23.28
C LEU A 247 4.68 18.40 -23.37
N GLU A 248 5.42 18.97 -24.33
CA GLU A 248 6.84 18.68 -24.55
C GLU A 248 7.18 17.18 -24.67
N GLY A 249 6.26 16.39 -25.24
CA GLY A 249 6.44 14.94 -25.39
C GLY A 249 6.15 14.12 -24.13
N VAL A 250 5.55 14.73 -23.09
CA VAL A 250 5.14 14.04 -21.87
C VAL A 250 3.64 14.17 -21.67
N ASN A 251 2.97 13.04 -21.41
CA ASN A 251 1.54 13.04 -21.13
C ASN A 251 1.23 13.79 -19.83
N GLN A 252 0.16 14.56 -19.83
CA GLN A 252 -0.41 15.25 -18.68
C GLN A 252 -1.86 14.80 -18.51
N THR A 253 -2.25 14.48 -17.28
CA THR A 253 -3.61 14.10 -16.91
C THR A 253 -4.09 15.05 -15.84
N TYR A 254 -5.14 15.83 -16.12
CA TYR A 254 -5.71 16.79 -15.19
C TYR A 254 -7.02 16.24 -14.63
N LEU A 255 -7.07 16.04 -13.31
CA LEU A 255 -8.27 15.55 -12.65
C LEU A 255 -9.29 16.67 -12.40
N HIS A 256 -10.53 16.29 -12.14
CA HIS A 256 -11.50 17.20 -11.52
C HIS A 256 -11.11 17.50 -10.07
N PRO A 257 -11.32 18.74 -9.57
CA PRO A 257 -11.15 19.04 -8.16
C PRO A 257 -12.11 18.27 -7.27
N VAL A 258 -11.62 17.83 -6.12
CA VAL A 258 -12.44 17.27 -5.04
C VAL A 258 -12.71 18.33 -3.98
N TRP A 259 -13.79 18.20 -3.23
CA TRP A 259 -14.14 19.13 -2.15
C TRP A 259 -13.63 18.64 -0.80
N ALA A 260 -13.14 19.57 0.02
CA ALA A 260 -12.86 19.30 1.42
C ALA A 260 -14.13 19.28 2.27
N PHE A 261 -14.09 18.56 3.39
CA PHE A 261 -15.04 18.65 4.50
C PHE A 261 -16.50 18.38 4.10
N PRO A 262 -16.82 17.22 3.49
CA PRO A 262 -18.19 16.89 3.14
C PRO A 262 -19.08 16.83 4.40
N LEU A 263 -20.27 17.42 4.32
CA LEU A 263 -21.22 17.46 5.43
C LEU A 263 -21.99 16.14 5.61
N ASN A 264 -22.21 15.42 4.50
CA ASN A 264 -23.01 14.19 4.47
C ASN A 264 -22.29 13.11 3.67
N TYR A 265 -22.50 11.86 4.05
CA TYR A 265 -22.01 10.71 3.29
C TYR A 265 -22.74 10.60 1.94
N GLN A 266 -21.98 10.32 0.89
CA GLN A 266 -22.49 9.95 -0.42
C GLN A 266 -21.87 8.62 -0.81
N TYR A 267 -22.71 7.67 -1.20
CA TYR A 267 -22.25 6.36 -1.63
C TYR A 267 -21.48 6.49 -2.95
N GLN A 268 -20.20 6.14 -2.93
CA GLN A 268 -19.33 6.10 -4.08
C GLN A 268 -18.49 4.82 -4.02
N PRO A 269 -18.92 3.73 -4.68
CA PRO A 269 -18.22 2.46 -4.56
C PRO A 269 -16.78 2.57 -5.07
N ASP A 270 -15.86 1.94 -4.34
CA ASP A 270 -14.43 1.95 -4.64
C ASP A 270 -13.83 0.53 -4.56
N VAL A 271 -12.50 0.44 -4.63
CA VAL A 271 -11.74 -0.80 -4.45
C VAL A 271 -10.79 -0.70 -3.26
N ASN A 272 -11.18 0.06 -2.24
CA ASN A 272 -10.52 0.14 -0.93
C ASN A 272 -9.02 0.48 -1.01
N GLY A 273 -8.65 1.41 -1.89
CA GLY A 273 -7.27 1.86 -2.06
C GLY A 273 -6.44 1.04 -3.05
N ALA A 274 -7.02 -0.01 -3.66
CA ALA A 274 -6.38 -0.77 -4.72
C ALA A 274 -6.23 0.07 -6.01
N TRP A 275 -5.32 -0.37 -6.87
CA TRP A 275 -4.92 0.35 -8.07
C TRP A 275 -4.39 -0.67 -9.09
N TYR A 276 -4.56 -0.37 -10.37
CA TYR A 276 -4.32 -1.33 -11.44
C TYR A 276 -3.77 -0.63 -12.68
N TYR A 277 -2.67 -1.14 -13.24
CA TYR A 277 -2.26 -0.73 -14.58
C TYR A 277 -3.31 -1.13 -15.58
N ARG A 278 -3.71 -0.16 -16.39
CA ARG A 278 -4.67 -0.39 -17.45
C ARG A 278 -4.28 0.40 -18.67
N ARG A 279 -4.42 -0.24 -19.81
CA ARG A 279 -4.32 0.40 -21.11
C ARG A 279 -5.42 -0.17 -21.99
N ASN A 280 -6.20 0.72 -22.56
CA ASN A 280 -7.26 0.38 -23.48
C ASN A 280 -7.05 1.13 -24.78
N ASP A 281 -7.16 0.42 -25.90
CA ASP A 281 -7.13 1.02 -27.23
C ASP A 281 -8.45 0.64 -27.94
N LEU A 282 -9.36 1.62 -28.08
CA LEU A 282 -10.64 1.47 -28.80
C LEU A 282 -11.48 0.26 -28.32
N GLY A 283 -11.58 0.06 -27.01
CA GLY A 283 -12.35 -1.03 -26.40
C GLY A 283 -11.59 -2.35 -26.26
N ARG A 284 -10.32 -2.40 -26.65
CA ARG A 284 -9.45 -3.59 -26.45
C ARG A 284 -8.48 -3.34 -25.31
N GLU A 285 -8.54 -4.17 -24.26
CA GLU A 285 -7.55 -4.13 -23.19
C GLU A 285 -6.19 -4.63 -23.73
N ARG A 286 -5.13 -3.91 -23.37
CA ARG A 286 -3.76 -4.14 -23.79
C ARG A 286 -2.94 -4.70 -22.63
N ASP A 287 -1.71 -5.13 -22.92
CA ASP A 287 -0.78 -5.55 -21.85
C ASP A 287 -0.20 -4.32 -21.14
N ALA A 288 -0.89 -3.85 -20.11
CA ALA A 288 -0.50 -2.65 -19.37
C ALA A 288 0.85 -2.79 -18.63
N THR A 289 1.42 -4.00 -18.49
CA THR A 289 2.73 -4.15 -17.85
C THR A 289 3.84 -3.52 -18.67
N ARG A 290 3.76 -3.60 -20.01
CA ARG A 290 4.77 -3.08 -20.93
C ARG A 290 4.25 -2.05 -21.93
N GLU A 291 2.93 -1.96 -22.10
CA GLU A 291 2.31 -1.07 -23.08
C GLU A 291 1.71 0.18 -22.42
N ALA A 292 1.43 0.22 -21.11
CA ALA A 292 0.91 1.44 -20.49
C ALA A 292 2.01 2.52 -20.39
N ASP A 293 1.66 3.75 -20.71
CA ASP A 293 2.57 4.90 -20.68
C ASP A 293 2.56 5.59 -19.31
N TYR A 294 3.40 6.60 -19.12
CA TYR A 294 3.39 7.44 -17.93
C TYR A 294 2.83 8.83 -18.22
N SER A 295 2.25 9.43 -17.18
CA SER A 295 1.69 10.77 -17.22
C SER A 295 1.96 11.51 -15.93
N TRP A 296 2.15 12.82 -16.03
CA TRP A 296 2.02 13.70 -14.88
C TRP A 296 0.53 13.87 -14.55
N VAL A 297 0.12 13.34 -13.41
CA VAL A 297 -1.25 13.45 -12.92
C VAL A 297 -1.35 14.61 -11.94
N TYR A 298 -2.27 15.54 -12.24
CA TYR A 298 -2.55 16.72 -11.44
C TYR A 298 -3.78 16.48 -10.57
N PHE A 299 -3.56 16.47 -9.26
CA PHE A 299 -4.59 16.34 -8.23
C PHE A 299 -4.97 17.72 -7.73
N TYR A 300 -6.27 17.94 -7.54
CA TYR A 300 -6.81 19.23 -7.12
C TYR A 300 -7.73 19.05 -5.92
N LEU A 301 -7.57 19.92 -4.92
CA LEU A 301 -8.48 20.03 -3.78
C LEU A 301 -8.98 21.47 -3.69
N ASP A 302 -10.30 21.63 -3.76
CA ASP A 302 -10.99 22.89 -3.53
C ASP A 302 -11.11 23.11 -2.00
N SER A 303 -10.24 23.98 -1.48
CA SER A 303 -10.21 24.37 -0.08
C SER A 303 -9.51 25.71 0.07
N GLU A 304 -9.95 26.51 1.05
CA GLU A 304 -9.17 27.64 1.56
C GLU A 304 -7.85 27.15 2.21
N PRO A 305 -6.83 28.01 2.34
CA PRO A 305 -5.54 27.59 2.87
C PRO A 305 -5.64 27.18 4.35
N THR A 306 -4.94 26.10 4.69
CA THR A 306 -4.76 25.54 6.04
C THR A 306 -3.28 25.55 6.42
N ASP A 307 -3.02 25.53 7.73
CA ASP A 307 -1.71 25.37 8.36
C ASP A 307 -1.16 23.94 8.29
N LYS A 308 -1.98 22.96 7.85
CA LYS A 308 -1.59 21.55 7.77
C LYS A 308 -0.99 21.17 6.41
N GLU A 309 -0.02 20.27 6.46
CA GLU A 309 0.47 19.60 5.25
C GLU A 309 -0.56 18.59 4.77
N ILE A 310 -0.98 18.68 3.50
CA ILE A 310 -1.93 17.77 2.85
C ILE A 310 -1.17 16.89 1.84
N PHE A 311 -1.46 15.60 1.83
CA PHE A 311 -0.82 14.61 0.95
C PHE A 311 -1.86 13.80 0.17
N VAL A 312 -1.52 13.46 -1.07
CA VAL A 312 -2.26 12.49 -1.89
C VAL A 312 -1.70 11.09 -1.63
N LEU A 313 -2.48 10.23 -1.00
CA LEU A 313 -2.04 8.90 -0.54
C LEU A 313 -2.90 7.78 -1.13
N GLY A 314 -2.30 6.59 -1.31
CA GLY A 314 -3.01 5.39 -1.75
C GLY A 314 -2.08 4.17 -1.72
N GLY A 315 -2.59 3.02 -2.16
CA GLY A 315 -1.78 1.79 -2.26
C GLY A 315 -0.53 1.97 -3.14
N PHE A 316 -0.64 2.74 -4.21
CA PHE A 316 0.43 3.01 -5.18
C PHE A 316 1.67 3.70 -4.58
N ASN A 317 1.51 4.43 -3.46
CA ASN A 317 2.61 5.08 -2.74
C ASN A 317 2.75 4.62 -1.27
N ASN A 318 2.19 3.45 -0.95
CA ASN A 318 2.22 2.84 0.39
C ASN A 318 1.64 3.71 1.49
N PHE A 319 0.73 4.62 1.15
CA PHE A 319 0.20 5.61 2.08
C PHE A 319 1.31 6.40 2.80
N LYS A 320 2.47 6.59 2.17
CA LYS A 320 3.62 7.25 2.77
C LYS A 320 3.66 8.72 2.36
N PRO A 321 3.62 9.68 3.30
CA PRO A 321 3.72 11.09 2.98
C PRO A 321 5.16 11.41 2.57
N SER A 322 5.32 12.15 1.47
CA SER A 322 6.60 12.57 0.93
C SER A 322 6.46 13.93 0.23
N LYS A 323 7.58 14.53 -0.19
CA LYS A 323 7.50 15.82 -0.89
C LYS A 323 6.88 15.68 -2.28
N GLU A 324 7.01 14.52 -2.91
CA GLU A 324 6.49 14.19 -4.23
C GLU A 324 4.96 14.10 -4.27
N ASN A 325 4.30 13.78 -3.14
CA ASN A 325 2.85 13.67 -3.04
C ASN A 325 2.21 14.74 -2.12
N GLN A 326 2.98 15.74 -1.69
CA GLN A 326 2.48 16.88 -0.93
C GLN A 326 1.75 17.87 -1.85
N MET A 327 0.56 18.28 -1.45
CA MET A 327 -0.19 19.32 -2.16
C MET A 327 0.33 20.70 -1.78
N GLN A 328 0.43 21.59 -2.76
CA GLN A 328 0.82 23.00 -2.60
C GLN A 328 -0.37 23.90 -2.88
N TYR A 329 -0.58 24.91 -2.04
CA TYR A 329 -1.65 25.87 -2.26
C TYR A 329 -1.28 26.84 -3.39
N ASP A 330 -2.18 27.00 -4.36
CA ASP A 330 -2.09 27.99 -5.42
C ASP A 330 -3.10 29.11 -5.17
N GLU A 331 -2.58 30.27 -4.75
CA GLU A 331 -3.36 31.48 -4.47
C GLU A 331 -4.16 31.98 -5.68
N ALA A 332 -3.66 31.75 -6.91
CA ALA A 332 -4.32 32.26 -8.11
C ALA A 332 -5.60 31.47 -8.43
N SER A 333 -5.55 30.15 -8.28
CA SER A 333 -6.71 29.28 -8.51
C SER A 333 -7.54 29.00 -7.26
N LYS A 334 -7.04 29.37 -6.08
CA LYS A 334 -7.62 29.08 -4.75
C LYS A 334 -7.81 27.59 -4.49
N LYS A 335 -6.79 26.80 -4.81
CA LYS A 335 -6.83 25.33 -4.74
C LYS A 335 -5.50 24.79 -4.27
N TYR A 336 -5.54 23.63 -3.64
CA TYR A 336 -4.36 22.81 -3.45
C TYR A 336 -4.10 21.96 -4.71
N VAL A 337 -2.83 21.87 -5.11
CA VAL A 337 -2.38 21.13 -6.29
C VAL A 337 -1.23 20.20 -5.92
N ALA A 338 -1.33 18.93 -6.30
CA ALA A 338 -0.19 18.01 -6.33
C ALA A 338 0.02 17.49 -7.75
N LYS A 339 1.28 17.24 -8.11
CA LYS A 339 1.68 16.73 -9.42
C LYS A 339 2.52 15.47 -9.22
N ILE A 340 1.98 14.31 -9.58
CA ILE A 340 2.60 13.00 -9.34
C ILE A 340 2.77 12.26 -10.67
N TYR A 341 3.96 11.71 -10.92
CA TYR A 341 4.23 10.93 -12.13
C TYR A 341 3.77 9.48 -11.95
N LEU A 342 2.73 9.08 -12.67
CA LEU A 342 2.08 7.78 -12.51
C LEU A 342 1.96 7.06 -13.84
N LYS A 343 2.04 5.72 -13.77
CA LYS A 343 1.75 4.85 -14.91
C LYS A 343 0.26 4.92 -15.22
N GLN A 344 -0.09 4.66 -16.48
CA GLN A 344 -1.46 4.63 -16.92
C GLN A 344 -2.28 3.54 -16.22
N GLY A 345 -3.46 3.88 -15.72
CA GLY A 345 -4.29 2.92 -15.01
C GLY A 345 -5.46 3.51 -14.23
N PHE A 346 -6.05 2.63 -13.41
CA PHE A 346 -7.04 2.96 -12.40
C PHE A 346 -6.36 3.12 -11.05
N TYR A 347 -6.67 4.19 -10.33
CA TYR A 347 -6.07 4.48 -9.02
C TYR A 347 -7.14 4.94 -8.03
N ASN A 348 -7.19 4.30 -6.86
CA ASN A 348 -7.79 4.89 -5.68
C ASN A 348 -6.78 5.75 -4.92
N TYR A 349 -7.24 6.90 -4.43
CA TYR A 349 -6.46 7.79 -3.57
C TYR A 349 -7.34 8.45 -2.53
N ILE A 350 -6.71 8.88 -1.44
CA ILE A 350 -7.32 9.60 -0.33
C ILE A 350 -6.40 10.77 0.03
N LEU A 351 -6.99 11.84 0.57
CA LEU A 351 -6.22 12.97 1.06
C LEU A 351 -5.97 12.81 2.55
N ALA A 352 -4.74 13.01 3.01
CA ALA A 352 -4.42 12.94 4.43
C ALA A 352 -3.72 14.21 4.88
N THR A 353 -4.07 14.68 6.08
CA THR A 353 -3.29 15.70 6.78
C THR A 353 -2.27 15.04 7.69
N LYS A 354 -1.19 15.76 7.98
CA LYS A 354 -0.18 15.34 8.94
C LYS A 354 -0.29 16.15 10.22
N ASN A 355 -0.42 15.46 11.34
CA ASN A 355 -0.45 16.05 12.68
C ASN A 355 0.96 16.47 13.13
N PRO A 356 1.08 17.36 14.14
CA PRO A 356 2.38 17.78 14.68
C PRO A 356 3.25 16.64 15.22
N ASP A 357 2.63 15.55 15.69
CA ASP A 357 3.32 14.34 16.16
C ASP A 357 3.78 13.41 15.02
N GLY A 358 3.49 13.79 13.77
CA GLY A 358 3.82 13.03 12.57
C GLY A 358 2.78 11.99 12.15
N THR A 359 1.73 11.77 12.95
CA THR A 359 0.64 10.85 12.58
C THR A 359 -0.20 11.42 11.45
N LEU A 360 -0.82 10.54 10.67
CA LEU A 360 -1.70 10.92 9.57
C LEU A 360 -3.17 10.92 10.02
N ASN A 361 -3.93 11.90 9.54
CA ASN A 361 -5.38 11.94 9.68
C ASN A 361 -6.03 11.82 8.30
N PHE A 362 -6.75 10.72 8.09
CA PHE A 362 -7.45 10.39 6.84
C PHE A 362 -8.91 10.85 6.83
N GLY A 363 -9.45 11.33 7.95
CA GLY A 363 -10.83 11.80 8.05
C GLY A 363 -10.97 13.31 8.01
N GLU A 364 -9.88 14.06 8.27
CA GLU A 364 -9.95 15.52 8.39
C GLU A 364 -10.44 16.19 7.10
N VAL A 365 -9.86 15.84 5.94
CA VAL A 365 -10.28 16.40 4.65
C VAL A 365 -11.51 15.67 4.10
N ASN A 366 -11.57 14.34 4.25
CA ASN A 366 -12.55 13.51 3.56
C ASN A 366 -13.86 13.29 4.34
N GLY A 367 -13.87 13.61 5.64
CA GLY A 367 -14.94 13.28 6.57
C GLY A 367 -14.77 11.89 7.20
N ASN A 368 -15.52 11.64 8.28
CA ASN A 368 -15.62 10.35 8.96
C ASN A 368 -17.09 9.89 8.96
N PHE A 369 -17.40 8.87 8.17
CA PHE A 369 -18.76 8.34 8.05
C PHE A 369 -18.81 6.86 8.42
N TRP A 370 -19.79 6.49 9.25
CA TRP A 370 -19.93 5.09 9.67
C TRP A 370 -20.41 4.19 8.54
N GLN A 371 -21.01 4.76 7.49
CA GLN A 371 -21.53 4.07 6.31
C GLN A 371 -20.45 3.59 5.33
N THR A 372 -19.25 4.18 5.38
CA THR A 372 -18.17 3.94 4.42
C THR A 372 -17.81 2.46 4.32
N GLU A 373 -17.64 1.95 3.10
CA GLU A 373 -17.37 0.54 2.82
C GLU A 373 -15.89 0.18 2.92
N ASN A 374 -15.35 0.17 4.15
CA ASN A 374 -13.96 -0.18 4.40
C ASN A 374 -13.66 -1.70 4.38
N LEU A 375 -12.47 -2.05 3.91
CA LEU A 375 -11.80 -3.32 4.13
C LEU A 375 -11.19 -3.36 5.53
N TYR A 376 -11.51 -4.41 6.30
CA TYR A 376 -10.84 -4.72 7.56
C TYR A 376 -10.12 -6.04 7.49
N GLN A 377 -8.88 -6.08 7.97
CA GLN A 377 -8.00 -7.25 7.91
C GLN A 377 -7.52 -7.58 9.32
N ALA A 378 -7.72 -8.82 9.73
CA ALA A 378 -7.35 -9.33 11.03
C ALA A 378 -6.18 -10.31 10.91
N PHE A 379 -5.22 -10.20 11.82
CA PHE A 379 -4.01 -11.02 11.86
C PHE A 379 -3.83 -11.56 13.28
N LEU A 380 -3.96 -12.89 13.44
CA LEU A 380 -3.82 -13.56 14.73
C LEU A 380 -2.40 -14.12 14.85
N TYR A 381 -1.61 -13.49 15.72
CA TYR A 381 -0.24 -13.90 16.01
C TYR A 381 -0.17 -14.75 17.27
N TYR A 382 0.88 -15.57 17.37
CA TYR A 382 1.23 -16.30 18.57
C TYR A 382 2.76 -16.41 18.70
N ALA A 383 3.23 -16.61 19.94
CA ALA A 383 4.64 -16.91 20.19
C ALA A 383 4.81 -18.44 20.28
N PRO A 384 5.49 -19.10 19.34
CA PRO A 384 5.70 -20.55 19.40
C PRO A 384 6.63 -20.92 20.56
N PHE A 385 6.32 -22.02 21.25
CA PHE A 385 7.10 -22.46 22.40
C PHE A 385 8.56 -22.75 22.03
N GLY A 386 9.50 -22.16 22.76
CA GLY A 386 10.95 -22.36 22.56
C GLY A 386 11.50 -21.75 21.26
N ARG A 387 10.76 -20.84 20.62
CA ARG A 387 11.19 -20.12 19.40
C ARG A 387 11.21 -18.62 19.66
N ASN A 388 12.12 -17.93 18.97
CA ASN A 388 12.32 -16.49 19.09
C ASN A 388 11.72 -15.75 17.88
N TYR A 389 10.47 -16.07 17.53
CA TYR A 389 9.73 -15.38 16.46
C TYR A 389 8.24 -15.38 16.76
N ASP A 390 7.48 -14.53 16.07
CA ASP A 390 6.03 -14.53 16.12
C ASP A 390 5.45 -15.23 14.89
N GLY A 391 4.72 -16.32 15.10
CA GLY A 391 4.00 -17.01 14.03
C GLY A 391 2.67 -16.33 13.73
N LEU A 392 2.24 -16.40 12.47
CA LEU A 392 0.94 -15.88 12.01
C LEU A 392 -0.03 -17.04 11.79
N MET A 393 -0.83 -17.32 12.82
CA MET A 393 -1.70 -18.48 12.91
C MET A 393 -2.91 -18.39 11.97
N GLY A 394 -3.46 -17.19 11.82
CA GLY A 394 -4.69 -16.97 11.06
C GLY A 394 -4.79 -15.57 10.49
N TYR A 395 -5.48 -15.50 9.36
CA TYR A 395 -5.86 -14.28 8.67
C TYR A 395 -7.36 -14.33 8.38
N GLY A 396 -8.00 -13.18 8.38
CA GLY A 396 -9.36 -13.03 7.88
C GLY A 396 -9.64 -11.58 7.54
N GLU A 397 -10.60 -11.36 6.66
CA GLU A 397 -10.98 -10.04 6.23
C GLU A 397 -12.49 -9.87 6.18
N PHE A 398 -12.92 -8.62 6.29
CA PHE A 398 -14.26 -8.18 5.96
C PHE A 398 -14.17 -7.20 4.81
N ARG A 399 -14.92 -7.50 3.74
CA ARG A 399 -15.20 -6.59 2.63
C ARG A 399 -16.71 -6.47 2.53
N THR A 400 -17.22 -5.27 2.33
CA THR A 400 -18.62 -5.13 1.95
C THR A 400 -18.82 -5.79 0.58
N PRO A 401 -19.75 -6.75 0.43
CA PRO A 401 -19.98 -7.39 -0.85
C PRO A 401 -20.44 -6.35 -1.88
N VAL A 402 -19.78 -6.32 -3.04
CA VAL A 402 -20.26 -5.54 -4.19
C VAL A 402 -21.63 -6.12 -4.58
N ARG A 403 -22.68 -5.32 -4.47
CA ARG A 403 -24.07 -5.74 -4.77
C ARG A 403 -24.38 -5.74 -6.26
#